data_AF-S3YGS3-F1
#
_entry.id   AF-S3YGS3-F1
#
_cell.length_a   1.000
_cell.length_b   1.000
_cell.length_c   1.000
_cell.angle_alpha   90.00
_cell.angle_beta   90.00
_cell.angle_gamma   90.00
#
_symmetry.space_group_name_H-M   'P 1'
#
loop_
_entity.id
_entity.type
_entity.pdbx_description
1 polymer ?
#
loop_
_entity_poly.entity_id
_entity_poly.type
_entity_poly.pdbx_seq_one_letter_code
_entity_poly.pdbx_strand_id
1 'polypeptide(L)'
;MTQKEFEDRIGEKFVGDYSEVEECYMNTDLDKDLFCKLWIENPTALKEIERKTALVRELYEERKCLSNLLIDQAEKCNASDLREMAIAMIGEREYLRRKIAKGYNLWDDDKKLLDNILSK
;
A
#
# COMPACT_ATOMS: atom_id res chain seq x y z
N MET A 1 -3.03 -18.94 7.91
CA MET A 1 -2.41 -20.00 8.77
C MET A 1 -3.22 -21.28 8.61
N THR A 2 -2.83 -22.45 9.15
CA THR A 2 -3.71 -23.63 9.08
C THR A 2 -4.67 -23.68 10.28
N GLN A 3 -5.83 -24.33 10.16
CA GLN A 3 -6.77 -24.46 11.29
C GLN A 3 -6.10 -25.08 12.51
N LYS A 4 -5.29 -26.13 12.30
CA LYS A 4 -4.54 -26.75 13.38
C LYS A 4 -3.56 -25.78 14.05
N GLU A 5 -2.82 -25.01 13.25
CA GLU A 5 -1.91 -23.99 13.79
C GLU A 5 -2.67 -22.91 14.59
N PHE A 6 -3.85 -22.52 14.14
CA PHE A 6 -4.70 -21.55 14.85
C PHE A 6 -5.20 -22.11 16.19
N GLU A 7 -5.74 -23.34 16.20
CA GLU A 7 -6.18 -24.05 17.40
C GLU A 7 -5.06 -24.22 18.42
N ASP A 8 -3.86 -24.59 17.96
CA ASP A 8 -2.67 -24.72 18.81
C ASP A 8 -2.28 -23.37 19.46
N ARG A 9 -2.47 -22.25 18.77
CA ARG A 9 -2.15 -20.90 19.27
C ARG A 9 -3.21 -20.33 20.22
N ILE A 10 -4.50 -20.58 19.97
CA ILE A 10 -5.57 -20.14 20.88
C ILE A 10 -5.74 -21.07 22.09
N GLY A 11 -5.17 -22.28 22.03
CA GLY A 11 -5.20 -23.27 23.12
C GLY A 11 -6.53 -24.04 23.23
N GLU A 12 -7.43 -23.87 22.28
CA GLU A 12 -8.77 -24.48 22.26
C GLU A 12 -9.16 -24.91 20.84
N LYS A 13 -10.10 -25.86 20.76
CA LYS A 13 -10.63 -26.30 19.46
C LYS A 13 -11.54 -25.23 18.88
N PHE A 14 -11.29 -24.83 17.65
CA PHE A 14 -12.09 -23.81 16.98
C PHE A 14 -13.41 -24.43 16.49
N VAL A 15 -14.52 -23.81 16.85
CA VAL A 15 -15.87 -24.19 16.40
C VAL A 15 -16.44 -23.02 15.62
N GLY A 16 -16.24 -23.04 14.30
CA GLY A 16 -16.67 -21.97 13.41
C GLY A 16 -16.21 -22.21 11.97
N ASP A 17 -16.49 -21.24 11.12
CA ASP A 17 -15.97 -21.24 9.75
C ASP A 17 -14.52 -20.75 9.74
N TYR A 18 -13.60 -21.67 9.46
CA TYR A 18 -12.19 -21.35 9.43
C TYR A 18 -11.83 -20.40 8.28
N SER A 19 -12.64 -20.35 7.21
CA SER A 19 -12.41 -19.42 6.11
C SER A 19 -12.51 -17.96 6.55
N GLU A 20 -13.36 -17.63 7.52
CA GLU A 20 -13.45 -16.28 8.11
C GLU A 20 -12.16 -15.91 8.85
N VAL A 21 -11.58 -16.85 9.58
CA VAL A 21 -10.31 -16.66 10.30
C VAL A 21 -9.19 -16.38 9.30
N GLU A 22 -9.13 -17.18 8.23
CA GLU A 22 -8.11 -17.04 7.19
C GLU A 22 -8.26 -15.72 6.41
N GLU A 23 -9.48 -15.37 5.99
CA GLU A 23 -9.76 -14.12 5.30
C GLU A 23 -9.38 -12.91 6.17
N CYS A 24 -9.83 -12.89 7.43
CA CYS A 24 -9.51 -11.81 8.36
C CYS A 24 -7.99 -11.68 8.56
N TYR A 25 -7.28 -12.80 8.73
CA TYR A 25 -5.82 -12.79 8.85
C TYR A 25 -5.14 -12.19 7.61
N MET A 26 -5.55 -12.62 6.41
CA MET A 26 -4.99 -12.12 5.13
C MET A 26 -5.26 -10.62 4.92
N ASN A 27 -6.33 -10.11 5.53
CA ASN A 27 -6.70 -8.69 5.51
C ASN A 27 -6.06 -7.87 6.65
N THR A 28 -5.11 -8.43 7.39
CA THR A 28 -4.31 -7.70 8.39
C THR A 28 -2.81 -7.82 8.08
N ASP A 29 -1.99 -6.99 8.74
CA ASP A 29 -0.52 -7.09 8.74
C ASP A 29 0.00 -7.62 10.09
N LEU A 30 -0.86 -8.24 10.90
CA LEU A 30 -0.51 -8.76 12.22
C LEU A 30 0.30 -10.05 12.09
N ASP A 31 1.25 -10.25 13.00
CA ASP A 31 1.85 -11.55 13.16
C ASP A 31 0.83 -12.55 13.72
N LYS A 32 1.11 -13.85 13.55
CA LYS A 32 0.18 -14.91 13.90
C LYS A 32 -0.17 -14.94 15.39
N ASP A 33 0.77 -14.64 16.29
CA ASP A 33 0.53 -14.68 17.73
C ASP A 33 -0.35 -13.52 18.16
N LEU A 34 -0.05 -12.31 17.69
CA LEU A 34 -0.86 -11.13 17.97
C LEU A 34 -2.28 -11.25 17.39
N PHE A 35 -2.40 -11.80 16.18
CA PHE A 35 -3.70 -12.08 15.57
C PHE A 35 -4.53 -13.05 16.41
N CYS A 36 -3.98 -14.22 16.76
CA CYS A 36 -4.68 -15.23 17.56
C CYS A 36 -5.09 -14.69 18.93
N LYS A 37 -4.23 -13.89 19.56
CA LYS A 37 -4.54 -13.23 20.83
C LYS A 37 -5.72 -12.25 20.68
N LEU A 38 -5.69 -11.37 19.69
CA LEU A 38 -6.77 -10.40 19.46
C LEU A 38 -8.09 -11.07 19.05
N TRP A 39 -8.02 -12.21 18.34
CA TRP A 39 -9.20 -12.99 17.99
C TRP A 39 -10.00 -13.42 19.22
N ILE A 40 -9.33 -13.79 20.31
CA ILE A 40 -9.98 -14.20 21.56
C ILE A 40 -10.29 -13.01 22.45
N GLU A 41 -9.31 -12.12 22.65
CA GLU A 41 -9.43 -11.04 23.64
C GLU A 41 -10.29 -9.87 23.18
N ASN A 42 -10.26 -9.53 21.89
CA ASN A 42 -10.97 -8.37 21.36
C ASN A 42 -11.31 -8.48 19.86
N PRO A 43 -12.31 -9.32 19.50
CA PRO A 43 -12.74 -9.49 18.12
C PRO A 43 -13.16 -8.17 17.43
N THR A 44 -13.74 -7.22 18.20
CA THR A 44 -14.16 -5.93 17.67
C THR A 44 -12.97 -5.08 17.23
N ALA A 45 -11.90 -5.03 18.04
CA ALA A 45 -10.68 -4.33 17.65
C ALA A 45 -10.03 -5.02 16.43
N LEU A 46 -10.04 -6.35 16.37
CA LEU A 46 -9.50 -7.09 15.23
C LEU A 46 -10.24 -6.76 13.93
N LYS A 47 -11.58 -6.75 13.93
CA LYS A 47 -12.39 -6.36 12.76
C LYS A 47 -12.14 -4.91 12.33
N GLU A 48 -11.90 -4.00 13.27
CA GLU A 48 -11.55 -2.61 12.93
C GLU A 48 -10.14 -2.49 12.33
N ILE A 49 -9.18 -3.30 12.80
CA ILE A 49 -7.84 -3.39 12.21
C ILE A 49 -7.92 -3.96 10.78
N GLU A 50 -8.67 -5.04 10.58
CA GLU A 50 -8.95 -5.64 9.27
C GLU A 50 -9.48 -4.59 8.30
N ARG A 51 -10.58 -3.91 8.67
CA ARG A 51 -11.24 -2.89 7.86
C ARG A 51 -10.29 -1.75 7.47
N LYS A 52 -9.52 -1.24 8.44
CA LYS A 52 -8.57 -0.14 8.20
C LYS A 52 -7.41 -0.59 7.32
N THR A 53 -6.90 -1.80 7.52
CA THR A 53 -5.79 -2.35 6.73
C THR A 53 -6.21 -2.55 5.28
N ALA A 54 -7.39 -3.15 5.05
CA ALA A 54 -7.98 -3.28 3.72
C ALA A 54 -8.14 -1.91 3.03
N LEU A 55 -8.74 -0.94 3.73
CA LEU A 55 -8.94 0.42 3.19
C LEU A 55 -7.61 1.11 2.86
N VAL A 56 -6.59 1.00 3.70
CA VAL A 56 -5.27 1.58 3.43
C VAL A 56 -4.63 0.95 2.18
N ARG A 57 -4.77 -0.37 1.99
CA ARG A 57 -4.29 -1.06 0.79
C ARG A 57 -5.00 -0.58 -0.47
N GLU A 58 -6.32 -0.43 -0.43
CA GLU A 58 -7.11 0.12 -1.55
C GLU A 58 -6.68 1.55 -1.91
N LEU A 59 -6.66 2.44 -0.92
CA LEU A 59 -6.25 3.84 -1.12
C LEU A 59 -4.81 3.96 -1.64
N TYR A 60 -3.92 3.05 -1.22
CA TYR A 60 -2.55 3.02 -1.72
C TYR A 60 -2.49 2.68 -3.21
N GLU A 61 -3.25 1.67 -3.66
CA GLU A 61 -3.33 1.31 -5.07
C GLU A 61 -4.04 2.39 -5.91
N GLU A 62 -5.10 3.02 -5.40
CA GLU A 62 -5.74 4.17 -6.06
C GLU A 62 -4.77 5.33 -6.25
N ARG A 63 -4.03 5.70 -5.19
CA ARG A 63 -3.00 6.76 -5.26
C ARG A 63 -1.90 6.40 -6.24
N LYS A 64 -1.50 5.13 -6.33
CA LYS A 64 -0.52 4.64 -7.29
C LYS A 64 -1.04 4.73 -8.73
N CYS A 65 -2.29 4.36 -8.99
CA CYS A 65 -2.94 4.48 -10.29
C CYS A 65 -3.07 5.96 -10.71
N LEU A 66 -3.55 6.83 -9.82
CA LEU A 66 -3.72 8.25 -10.10
C LEU A 66 -2.39 8.95 -10.38
N SER A 67 -1.36 8.69 -9.57
CA SER A 67 -0.02 9.27 -9.81
C SER A 67 0.57 8.80 -11.14
N ASN A 68 0.37 7.54 -11.54
CA ASN A 68 0.79 7.06 -12.86
C ASN A 68 0.02 7.76 -13.99
N LEU A 69 -1.29 7.95 -13.82
CA LEU A 69 -2.12 8.68 -14.79
C LEU A 69 -1.64 10.13 -14.94
N LEU A 70 -1.34 10.82 -13.84
CA LEU A 70 -0.82 12.18 -13.85
C LEU A 70 0.50 12.28 -14.60
N ILE A 71 1.43 11.34 -14.38
CA ILE A 71 2.69 11.26 -15.14
C ILE A 71 2.40 11.09 -16.63
N ASP A 72 1.55 10.12 -16.99
CA ASP A 72 1.26 9.81 -18.40
C ASP A 72 0.58 11.00 -19.11
N GLN A 73 -0.29 11.73 -18.43
CA GLN A 73 -0.96 12.91 -18.98
C GLN A 73 -0.02 14.13 -19.04
N ALA A 74 0.87 14.30 -18.06
CA ALA A 74 1.91 15.34 -18.12
C ALA A 74 2.76 15.19 -19.38
N GLU A 75 3.20 13.96 -19.69
CA GLU A 75 3.97 13.69 -20.91
C GLU A 75 3.17 13.89 -22.20
N LYS A 76 1.94 13.38 -22.25
CA LYS A 76 1.10 13.48 -23.45
C LYS A 76 0.71 14.91 -23.80
N CYS A 77 0.46 15.74 -22.77
CA CYS A 77 -0.06 17.09 -22.92
C CYS A 77 1.01 18.18 -22.72
N ASN A 78 2.27 17.81 -22.42
CA ASN A 78 3.32 18.72 -21.98
C ASN A 78 2.86 19.65 -20.83
N ALA A 79 2.11 19.09 -19.88
CA ALA A 79 1.46 19.85 -18.82
C ALA A 79 2.31 19.83 -17.53
N SER A 80 2.99 20.95 -17.25
CA SER A 80 3.78 21.17 -16.03
C SER A 80 2.97 20.96 -14.76
N ASP A 81 1.72 21.41 -14.76
CA ASP A 81 0.87 21.38 -13.56
C ASP A 81 0.53 19.93 -13.16
N LEU A 82 0.32 19.05 -14.15
CA LEU A 82 0.09 17.62 -13.89
C LEU A 82 1.35 16.93 -13.36
N ARG A 83 2.52 17.35 -13.84
CA ARG A 83 3.81 16.92 -13.29
C ARG A 83 3.95 17.35 -11.82
N GLU A 84 3.64 18.60 -11.50
CA GLU A 84 3.71 19.13 -10.14
C GLU A 84 2.73 18.39 -9.21
N MET A 85 1.51 18.12 -9.67
CA MET A 85 0.53 17.32 -8.93
C MET A 85 1.04 15.90 -8.67
N ALA A 86 1.69 15.26 -9.65
CA ALA A 86 2.30 13.95 -9.45
C ALA A 86 3.41 14.02 -8.39
N ILE A 87 4.32 14.99 -8.49
CA ILE A 87 5.41 15.19 -7.51
C ILE A 87 4.85 15.44 -6.11
N ALA A 88 3.82 16.28 -5.96
CA ALA A 88 3.19 16.54 -4.67
C ALA A 88 2.56 15.28 -4.05
N MET A 89 2.04 14.37 -4.89
CA MET A 89 1.36 13.17 -4.45
C MET A 89 2.29 12.02 -4.01
N ILE A 90 3.41 11.83 -4.72
CA ILE A 90 4.30 10.67 -4.50
C ILE A 90 5.73 11.05 -4.11
N GLY A 91 6.09 12.33 -4.18
CA GLY A 91 7.43 12.84 -3.91
C GLY A 91 8.34 12.80 -5.14
N GLU A 92 9.36 13.66 -5.12
CA GLU A 92 10.29 13.90 -6.24
C GLU A 92 11.03 12.64 -6.70
N ARG A 93 11.57 11.86 -5.74
CA ARG A 93 12.33 10.63 -6.01
C ARG A 93 11.46 9.56 -6.69
N GLU A 94 10.26 9.36 -6.17
CA GLU A 94 9.34 8.34 -6.68
C GLU A 94 8.77 8.74 -8.04
N TYR A 95 8.49 10.03 -8.25
CA TYR A 95 8.11 10.58 -9.55
C TYR A 95 9.19 10.28 -10.61
N LEU A 96 10.45 10.66 -10.34
CA LEU A 96 11.57 10.44 -11.27
C LEU A 96 11.77 8.95 -11.54
N ARG A 97 11.75 8.11 -10.50
CA ARG A 97 11.88 6.65 -10.64
C ARG A 97 10.80 6.07 -11.55
N ARG A 98 9.54 6.47 -11.40
CA ARG A 98 8.42 6.00 -12.22
C ARG A 98 8.49 6.52 -13.65
N LYS A 99 8.87 7.79 -13.84
CA LYS A 99 9.05 8.39 -15.16
C LYS A 99 10.12 7.64 -15.96
N ILE A 100 11.26 7.34 -15.33
CA ILE A 100 12.35 6.54 -15.92
C ILE A 100 11.87 5.11 -16.21
N ALA A 101 11.20 4.45 -15.27
CA ALA A 101 10.68 3.10 -15.46
C ALA A 101 9.66 2.98 -16.60
N LYS A 102 8.90 4.06 -16.86
CA LYS A 102 7.98 4.18 -18.00
C LYS A 102 8.67 4.50 -19.33
N GLY A 103 9.98 4.79 -19.33
CA GLY A 103 10.76 5.08 -20.53
C GLY A 103 10.58 6.51 -21.06
N TYR A 104 10.09 7.44 -20.24
CA TYR A 104 9.92 8.83 -20.63
C TYR A 104 11.21 9.64 -20.47
N ASN A 105 11.40 10.61 -21.37
CA ASN A 105 12.55 11.52 -21.32
C ASN A 105 12.41 12.49 -20.15
N LEU A 106 13.51 12.71 -19.42
CA LEU A 106 13.56 13.74 -18.39
C LEU A 106 13.49 15.13 -19.02
N TRP A 107 12.51 15.93 -18.61
CA TRP A 107 12.45 17.34 -18.98
C TRP A 107 13.59 18.09 -18.30
N ASP A 108 13.86 19.33 -18.70
CA ASP A 108 14.95 20.10 -18.10
C ASP A 108 14.74 20.33 -16.60
N ASP A 109 13.48 20.51 -16.17
CA ASP A 109 13.17 20.63 -14.74
C ASP A 109 13.29 19.29 -13.99
N ASP A 110 13.13 18.15 -14.66
CA ASP A 110 13.40 16.85 -14.07
C ASP A 110 14.90 16.60 -13.88
N LYS A 111 15.72 17.07 -14.83
CA LYS A 111 17.18 16.98 -14.72
C LYS A 111 17.67 17.85 -13.56
N LYS A 112 17.18 19.09 -13.42
CA LYS A 112 17.48 19.95 -12.26
C LYS A 112 17.04 19.30 -10.96
N LEU A 113 15.84 18.69 -10.94
CA LEU A 113 15.33 17.97 -9.78
C LEU A 113 16.24 16.81 -9.39
N LEU A 114 16.66 16.01 -10.36
CA LEU A 114 17.57 14.89 -10.16
C LEU A 114 18.93 15.36 -9.63
N ASP A 115 19.49 16.42 -10.21
CA ASP A 115 20.77 16.99 -9.79
C ASP A 115 20.73 17.49 -8.32
N ASN A 116 19.63 18.15 -7.95
CA ASN A 116 19.37 18.58 -6.57
C ASN A 116 19.25 17.40 -5.59
N ILE A 117 18.72 16.25 -6.03
CA ILE A 117 18.61 15.04 -5.20
C ILE A 117 19.97 14.38 -5.00
N LEU A 118 20.82 14.37 -6.04
CA LEU A 118 22.13 13.72 -6.03
C LEU A 118 23.21 14.56 -5.34
N SER A 119 23.04 15.88 -5.30
CA SER A 119 23.96 16.81 -4.65
C SER A 119 23.78 16.92 -3.13
N LYS A 120 22.83 16.17 -2.55
CA LYS A 120 22.56 16.08 -1.12
C LYS A 120 23.08 14.78 -0.54
#